data_AF-A0AB34HMM8-F1
#
_entry.id   AF-A0AB34HMM8-F1
#
_cell.length_a   1.000
_cell.length_b   1.000
_cell.length_c   1.000
_cell.angle_alpha   90.00
_cell.angle_beta   90.00
_cell.angle_gamma   90.00
#
_symmetry.space_group_name_H-M   'P 1'
#
loop_
_entity.id
_entity.type
_entity.pdbx_description
1 polymer ?
#
loop_
_entity_poly.entity_id
_entity_poly.type
_entity_poly.pdbx_seq_one_letter_code
_entity_poly.pdbx_strand_id
1 'polypeptide(L)'
;MRALAQRCFPWRRGRCARPDIYPGNCWAFKGSQGYLVVRLSMKIHPTTFTLEHIPKTLSPTGNITSAPKDFAVYGLENENQEEGQLLGQFTYDQEGESLQMFPAPKRPERAFQIVELRIFSNWGHPEYTCLYRFRVHGEPIK
;
A
#
# COMPACT_ATOMS: atom_id res chain seq x y z
N MET A 1 -5.65 -5.74 -15.55
CA MET A 1 -6.96 -5.62 -14.86
C MET A 1 -6.69 -5.11 -13.43
N ARG A 2 -7.60 -4.38 -12.77
CA ARG A 2 -7.38 -3.95 -11.37
C ARG A 2 -7.92 -5.01 -10.43
N ALA A 3 -7.11 -5.52 -9.50
CA ALA A 3 -7.60 -6.40 -8.45
C ALA A 3 -8.12 -5.54 -7.29
N LEU A 4 -9.38 -5.76 -6.89
CA LEU A 4 -9.98 -5.01 -5.79
C LEU A 4 -9.59 -5.64 -4.45
N ALA A 5 -9.20 -4.82 -3.48
CA ALA A 5 -8.97 -5.26 -2.11
C ALA A 5 -10.31 -5.63 -1.45
N GLN A 6 -10.49 -6.89 -1.07
CA GLN A 6 -11.70 -7.38 -0.39
C GLN A 6 -11.60 -7.26 1.12
N ARG A 7 -10.41 -7.51 1.68
CA ARG A 7 -10.15 -7.46 3.13
C ARG A 7 -8.76 -6.93 3.38
N CYS A 8 -8.64 -6.11 4.41
CA CYS A 8 -7.37 -5.59 4.87
C CYS A 8 -7.24 -5.76 6.36
N PHE A 9 -6.09 -6.29 6.80
CA PHE A 9 -5.74 -6.44 8.19
C PHE A 9 -4.57 -5.51 8.49
N PRO A 10 -4.62 -4.72 9.58
CA PRO A 10 -5.52 -4.79 10.75
C PRO A 10 -6.80 -3.91 10.71
N TRP A 11 -7.33 -3.55 9.54
CA TRP A 11 -8.52 -2.69 9.43
C TRP A 11 -9.80 -3.33 10.03
N ARG A 12 -10.21 -2.89 11.23
CA ARG A 12 -11.35 -3.44 11.99
C ARG A 12 -12.73 -3.26 11.34
N ARG A 13 -12.89 -2.47 10.26
CA ARG A 13 -14.19 -2.24 9.58
C ARG A 13 -14.19 -2.53 8.07
N GLY A 14 -13.44 -3.54 7.63
CA GLY A 14 -13.76 -4.31 6.41
C GLY A 14 -13.75 -3.58 5.05
N ARG A 15 -13.20 -2.37 4.94
CA ARG A 15 -12.99 -1.70 3.64
C ARG A 15 -11.60 -1.07 3.60
N CYS A 16 -10.80 -1.50 2.63
CA CYS A 16 -9.40 -1.09 2.49
C CYS A 16 -9.21 0.33 1.92
N ALA A 17 -10.29 0.99 1.54
CA ALA A 17 -10.25 2.35 1.03
C ALA A 17 -11.68 2.88 1.05
N ARG A 18 -11.92 4.02 1.69
CA ARG A 18 -12.98 4.89 1.17
C ARG A 18 -12.48 5.38 -0.20
N PRO A 19 -13.33 5.47 -1.23
CA PRO A 19 -12.91 6.01 -2.52
C PRO A 19 -12.38 7.44 -2.40
N ASP A 20 -12.78 8.14 -1.33
CA ASP A 20 -12.44 9.54 -1.07
C ASP A 20 -11.10 9.70 -0.35
N ILE A 21 -10.30 10.64 -0.86
CA ILE A 21 -8.95 10.98 -0.38
C ILE A 21 -8.98 12.27 0.47
N TYR A 22 -10.11 12.61 1.10
CA TYR A 22 -10.20 13.82 1.92
C TYR A 22 -9.27 13.74 3.14
N PRO A 23 -8.66 14.87 3.56
CA PRO A 23 -7.88 14.95 4.79
C PRO A 23 -8.58 14.25 5.97
N GLY A 24 -7.86 13.35 6.66
CA GLY A 24 -8.40 12.58 7.79
C GLY A 24 -9.01 11.22 7.46
N ASN A 25 -9.20 10.84 6.19
CA ASN A 25 -9.69 9.51 5.79
C ASN A 25 -8.57 8.47 5.56
N CYS A 26 -7.41 8.62 6.22
CA CYS A 26 -6.29 7.67 6.12
C CYS A 26 -6.29 6.62 7.24
N TRP A 27 -5.61 5.51 6.98
CA TRP A 27 -5.22 4.58 8.04
C TRP A 27 -3.98 5.11 8.75
N ALA A 28 -4.15 5.55 9.99
CA ALA A 28 -3.04 5.91 10.85
C ALA A 28 -2.57 4.71 11.68
N PHE A 29 -1.27 4.44 11.68
CA PHE A 29 -0.63 3.52 12.63
C PHE A 29 0.48 4.24 13.39
N LYS A 30 0.74 3.78 14.63
CA LYS A 30 1.73 4.39 15.52
C LYS A 30 3.15 4.16 14.99
N GLY A 31 3.97 5.20 15.04
CA GLY A 31 5.36 5.18 14.58
C GLY A 31 5.50 5.24 13.06
N SER A 32 6.69 4.87 12.57
CA SER A 32 7.08 4.91 11.17
C SER A 32 7.13 3.54 10.48
N GLN A 33 6.88 2.47 11.23
CA GLN A 33 6.94 1.09 10.75
C GLN A 33 5.60 0.38 10.96
N GLY A 34 5.13 -0.31 9.93
CA GLY A 34 3.83 -0.97 9.97
C GLY A 34 3.61 -1.86 8.77
N TYR A 35 2.57 -2.69 8.82
CA TYR A 35 2.23 -3.61 7.73
C TYR A 35 0.73 -3.66 7.48
N LEU A 36 0.37 -3.94 6.23
CA LEU A 36 -1.01 -4.09 5.78
C LEU A 36 -1.09 -5.34 4.90
N VAL A 37 -1.86 -6.34 5.34
CA VAL A 37 -2.15 -7.53 4.54
C VAL A 37 -3.46 -7.35 3.81
N VAL A 38 -3.45 -7.54 2.49
CA VAL A 38 -4.57 -7.31 1.59
C VAL A 38 -4.93 -8.61 0.87
N ARG A 39 -6.17 -9.07 1.03
CA ARG A 39 -6.74 -10.14 0.20
C ARG A 39 -7.42 -9.53 -1.03
N LEU A 40 -6.90 -9.87 -2.20
CA LEU A 40 -7.38 -9.44 -3.50
C LEU A 40 -8.64 -10.20 -3.92
N SER A 41 -9.44 -9.57 -4.78
CA SER A 41 -10.68 -10.14 -5.33
C SER A 41 -10.48 -11.38 -6.19
N MET A 42 -9.28 -11.53 -6.75
CA MET A 42 -8.90 -12.66 -7.58
C MET A 42 -7.39 -12.87 -7.48
N LYS A 43 -6.95 -14.09 -7.80
CA LYS A 43 -5.53 -14.43 -7.88
C LYS A 43 -4.96 -13.86 -9.17
N ILE A 44 -3.91 -13.05 -9.07
CA ILE A 44 -3.29 -12.33 -10.21
C ILE A 44 -1.77 -12.52 -10.20
N HIS A 45 -1.10 -12.28 -11.33
CA HIS A 45 0.32 -11.96 -11.39
C HIS A 45 0.48 -10.45 -11.15
N PRO A 46 0.92 -9.99 -9.96
CA PRO A 46 1.07 -8.57 -9.67
C PRO A 46 2.15 -7.96 -10.57
N THR A 47 1.83 -6.83 -11.20
CA THR A 47 2.75 -6.13 -12.12
C THR A 47 3.03 -4.70 -11.69
N THR A 48 2.10 -4.05 -11.00
CA THR A 48 2.23 -2.64 -10.62
C THR A 48 1.47 -2.39 -9.34
N PHE A 49 2.06 -1.57 -8.47
CA PHE A 49 1.45 -1.11 -7.24
C PHE A 49 1.18 0.39 -7.34
N THR A 50 0.15 0.87 -6.68
CA THR A 50 -0.11 2.32 -6.58
C THR A 50 -0.26 2.69 -5.13
N LEU A 51 0.45 3.74 -4.74
CA LEU A 51 0.31 4.39 -3.45
C LEU A 51 -0.14 5.82 -3.69
N GLU A 52 -1.14 6.25 -2.95
CA GLU A 52 -1.72 7.57 -3.05
C GLU A 52 -1.70 8.21 -1.66
N HIS A 53 -1.35 9.49 -1.60
CA HIS A 53 -1.41 10.32 -0.41
C HIS A 53 -1.97 11.71 -0.78
N ILE A 54 -2.55 12.44 0.17
CA ILE A 54 -3.00 13.81 -0.11
C ILE A 54 -1.83 14.69 -0.60
N PRO A 55 -2.07 15.59 -1.57
CA PRO A 55 -1.07 16.59 -1.95
C PRO A 55 -0.84 17.58 -0.80
N LYS A 56 0.35 18.18 -0.76
CA LYS A 56 0.72 19.19 0.25
C LYS A 56 -0.27 20.36 0.34
N THR A 57 -0.85 20.75 -0.79
CA THR A 57 -1.83 21.84 -0.90
C THR A 57 -3.15 21.56 -0.14
N LEU A 58 -3.48 20.29 0.09
CA LEU A 58 -4.66 19.88 0.86
C LEU A 58 -4.33 19.54 2.31
N SER A 59 -3.05 19.57 2.70
CA SER A 59 -2.65 19.34 4.08
C SER A 59 -2.85 20.61 4.92
N PRO A 60 -3.53 20.54 6.08
CA PRO A 60 -3.71 21.70 6.97
C PRO A 60 -2.38 22.31 7.44
N THR A 61 -1.31 21.51 7.51
CA THR A 61 0.02 21.95 7.93
C THR A 61 0.92 22.36 6.75
N GLY A 62 0.44 22.23 5.52
CA GLY A 62 1.24 22.45 4.30
C GLY A 62 2.32 21.40 4.05
N ASN A 63 2.41 20.35 4.86
CA ASN A 63 3.38 19.26 4.71
C ASN A 63 2.71 17.87 4.83
N ILE A 64 3.40 16.84 4.38
CA ILE A 64 2.94 15.44 4.40
C ILE A 64 3.97 14.54 5.09
N THR A 65 4.53 15.01 6.20
CA THR A 65 5.57 14.28 6.96
C THR A 65 5.12 12.91 7.46
N SER A 66 3.80 12.68 7.58
CA SER A 66 3.20 11.40 7.95
C SER A 66 3.00 10.45 6.77
N ALA A 67 3.30 10.86 5.54
CA ALA A 67 3.26 9.99 4.38
C ALA A 67 4.29 8.85 4.51
N PRO A 68 3.96 7.63 4.05
CA PRO A 68 4.94 6.56 3.98
C PRO A 68 6.09 6.96 3.05
N LYS A 69 7.30 6.53 3.39
CA LYS A 69 8.50 6.78 2.59
C LYS A 69 8.99 5.47 1.99
N ASP A 70 9.79 4.69 2.74
CA ASP A 70 10.34 3.44 2.24
C ASP A 70 9.39 2.29 2.55
N PHE A 71 9.05 1.49 1.53
CA PHE A 71 8.15 0.37 1.67
C PHE A 71 8.51 -0.79 0.75
N ALA A 72 8.05 -1.98 1.07
CA ALA A 72 8.15 -3.17 0.23
C ALA A 72 6.81 -3.88 0.12
N VAL A 73 6.65 -4.62 -0.96
CA VAL A 73 5.45 -5.40 -1.25
C VAL A 73 5.82 -6.86 -1.39
N TYR A 74 5.05 -7.73 -0.74
CA TYR A 74 5.26 -9.18 -0.70
C TYR A 74 4.02 -9.91 -1.16
N GLY A 75 4.21 -11.03 -1.87
CA GLY A 75 3.16 -11.98 -2.20
C GLY A 75 3.09 -13.09 -1.17
N LEU A 76 1.90 -13.39 -0.65
CA LEU A 76 1.64 -14.45 0.31
C LEU A 76 0.77 -15.54 -0.32
N GLU A 77 1.09 -16.80 -0.01
CA GLU A 77 0.30 -17.97 -0.45
C GLU A 77 -0.93 -18.18 0.44
N ASN A 78 -0.80 -17.87 1.73
CA ASN A 78 -1.87 -17.95 2.72
C ASN A 78 -1.74 -16.84 3.78
N GLU A 79 -2.78 -16.63 4.58
CA GLU A 79 -2.82 -15.57 5.60
C GLU A 79 -1.89 -15.82 6.80
N ASN A 80 -1.40 -17.06 6.98
CA ASN A 80 -0.56 -17.48 8.11
C ASN A 80 0.93 -17.52 7.77
N GLN A 81 1.31 -17.17 6.54
CA GLN A 81 2.69 -17.21 6.10
C GLN A 81 3.46 -16.00 6.65
N GLU A 82 4.48 -16.25 7.47
CA GLU A 82 5.29 -15.20 8.10
C GLU A 82 6.22 -14.48 7.09
N GLU A 83 6.76 -15.22 6.12
CA GLU A 83 7.68 -14.71 5.10
C GLU A 83 7.09 -14.85 3.69
N GLY A 84 6.73 -13.72 3.08
CA GLY A 84 6.26 -13.66 1.70
C GLY A 84 7.37 -13.54 0.66
N GLN A 85 7.02 -13.78 -0.60
CA GLN A 85 7.92 -13.54 -1.72
C GLN A 85 8.00 -12.03 -2.01
N LEU A 86 9.21 -11.45 -1.99
CA LEU A 86 9.41 -10.04 -2.33
C LEU A 86 9.00 -9.76 -3.78
N LEU A 87 8.05 -8.85 -3.96
CA LEU A 87 7.58 -8.38 -5.27
C LEU A 87 8.23 -7.06 -5.67
N GLY A 88 8.76 -6.31 -4.70
CA GLY A 88 9.53 -5.09 -4.95
C GLY A 88 9.70 -4.23 -3.69
N GLN A 89 10.68 -3.33 -3.75
CA GLN A 89 10.96 -2.33 -2.73
C GLN A 89 11.02 -0.96 -3.39
N PHE A 90 10.39 0.03 -2.77
CA PHE A 90 10.10 1.32 -3.37
C PHE A 90 10.16 2.44 -2.34
N THR A 91 10.24 3.68 -2.82
CA THR A 91 10.15 4.89 -2.01
C THR A 91 9.06 5.79 -2.59
N TYR A 92 8.07 6.17 -1.77
CA TYR A 92 7.07 7.16 -2.15
C TYR A 92 7.68 8.56 -2.00
N ASP A 93 7.66 9.35 -3.07
CA ASP A 93 8.28 10.68 -3.11
C ASP A 93 7.30 11.76 -2.61
N GLN A 94 7.62 12.45 -1.51
CA GLN A 94 6.77 13.54 -1.02
C GLN A 94 6.76 14.79 -1.90
N GLU A 95 7.74 14.96 -2.80
CA GLU A 95 7.78 16.05 -3.78
C GLU A 95 7.11 15.67 -5.11
N GLY A 96 6.78 14.39 -5.29
CA GLY A 96 6.13 13.87 -6.48
C GLY A 96 4.61 14.10 -6.50
N GLU A 97 3.98 13.50 -7.50
CA GLU A 97 2.52 13.50 -7.63
C GLU A 97 1.83 12.78 -6.46
N SER A 98 0.59 13.19 -6.16
CA SER A 98 -0.23 12.59 -5.11
C SER A 98 -0.41 11.07 -5.30
N LEU A 99 -0.65 10.63 -6.54
CA LEU A 99 -0.77 9.22 -6.93
C LEU A 99 0.53 8.78 -7.63
N GLN A 100 1.20 7.78 -7.05
CA GLN A 100 2.45 7.24 -7.61
C GLN A 100 2.31 5.76 -7.94
N MET A 101 2.88 5.36 -9.07
CA MET A 101 2.88 3.98 -9.54
C MET A 101 4.26 3.37 -9.46
N PHE A 102 4.31 2.11 -9.02
CA PHE A 102 5.52 1.37 -8.73
C PHE A 102 5.47 0.04 -9.49
N PRO A 103 6.09 -0.03 -10.68
CA PRO A 103 6.17 -1.27 -11.45
C PRO A 103 7.02 -2.31 -10.70
N ALA A 104 6.56 -3.56 -10.68
CA ALA A 104 7.37 -4.65 -10.15
C ALA A 104 8.61 -4.84 -11.04
N PRO A 105 9.83 -4.96 -10.46
CA PRO A 105 11.07 -5.06 -11.24
C PRO A 105 11.15 -6.32 -12.10
N LYS A 106 10.47 -7.39 -11.70
CA LYS A 106 10.33 -8.62 -12.48
C LYS A 106 8.91 -9.12 -12.39
N ARG A 107 8.43 -9.73 -13.48
CA ARG A 107 7.16 -10.46 -13.46
C ARG A 107 7.31 -11.67 -12.52
N PRO A 108 6.47 -11.80 -11.49
CA PRO A 108 6.53 -12.96 -10.62
C PRO A 108 6.03 -14.21 -11.37
N GLU A 109 6.78 -15.31 -11.25
CA GLU A 109 6.40 -16.61 -11.79
C GLU A 109 5.12 -17.13 -11.15
N ARG A 110 4.93 -16.83 -9.85
CA ARG A 110 3.75 -17.20 -9.07
C ARG A 110 2.69 -16.10 -9.14
N ALA A 111 1.43 -16.53 -9.11
CA ALA A 111 0.30 -15.65 -8.92
C ALA A 111 -0.10 -15.59 -7.44
N PHE A 112 -0.52 -14.41 -6.99
CA PHE A 112 -0.87 -14.14 -5.60
C PHE A 112 -2.30 -13.61 -5.49
N GLN A 113 -3.01 -14.08 -4.46
CA GLN A 113 -4.29 -13.50 -4.05
C GLN A 113 -4.14 -12.68 -2.76
N ILE A 114 -3.07 -12.88 -2.00
CA ILE A 114 -2.78 -12.13 -0.78
C ILE A 114 -1.48 -11.36 -1.01
N VAL A 115 -1.49 -10.08 -0.67
CA VAL A 115 -0.34 -9.18 -0.81
C VAL A 115 -0.15 -8.46 0.51
N GLU A 116 1.09 -8.38 0.97
CA GLU A 116 1.48 -7.62 2.16
C GLU A 116 2.27 -6.37 1.75
N LEU A 117 1.81 -5.21 2.21
CA LEU A 117 2.56 -3.96 2.16
C LEU A 117 3.27 -3.76 3.50
N ARG A 118 4.60 -3.68 3.49
CA ARG A 118 5.42 -3.32 4.68
C ARG A 118 5.98 -1.93 4.50
N ILE A 119 5.73 -1.04 5.46
CA ILE A 119 6.27 0.32 5.53
C ILE A 119 7.40 0.32 6.54
N PHE A 120 8.57 0.83 6.15
CA PHE A 120 9.79 0.87 6.96
C PHE A 120 10.08 2.27 7.54
N SER A 121 9.62 3.31 6.85
CA SER A 121 9.85 4.71 7.25
C SER A 121 8.72 5.62 6.77
N ASN A 122 8.66 6.82 7.35
CA ASN A 122 7.81 7.92 6.90
C ASN A 122 8.68 9.16 6.60
N TRP A 123 8.05 10.27 6.23
CA TRP A 123 8.72 11.54 5.92
C TRP A 123 9.01 12.42 7.15
N GLY A 124 9.11 11.83 8.34
CA GLY A 124 9.59 12.51 9.55
C GLY A 124 8.53 12.85 10.60
N HIS A 125 7.28 12.39 10.45
CA HIS A 125 6.29 12.57 11.51
C HIS A 125 6.62 11.68 12.73
N PRO A 126 6.74 12.24 13.95
CA PRO A 126 7.28 11.52 15.11
C PRO A 126 6.33 10.46 15.69
N GLU A 127 5.02 10.66 15.57
CA GLU A 127 4.04 9.84 16.29
C GLU A 127 3.37 8.73 15.46
N TYR A 128 3.15 8.95 14.16
CA TYR A 128 2.34 8.08 13.32
C TYR A 128 2.68 8.21 11.83
N THR A 129 2.20 7.25 11.06
CA THR A 129 2.23 7.24 9.59
C THR A 129 0.82 7.04 9.07
N CYS A 130 0.44 7.78 8.02
CA CYS A 130 -0.89 7.74 7.43
C CYS A 130 -0.86 7.19 6.00
N LEU A 131 -1.54 6.07 5.79
CA LEU A 131 -1.73 5.46 4.48
C LEU A 131 -3.13 5.75 3.95
N TYR A 132 -3.25 6.48 2.85
CA TYR A 132 -4.55 6.81 2.25
C TYR A 132 -5.08 5.69 1.39
N ARG A 133 -4.35 5.33 0.32
CA ARG A 133 -4.82 4.28 -0.59
C ARG A 133 -3.67 3.49 -1.18
N PHE A 134 -3.81 2.17 -1.12
CA PHE A 134 -2.94 1.21 -1.78
C PHE A 134 -3.76 0.42 -2.81
N ARG A 135 -3.23 0.27 -4.03
CA ARG A 135 -3.86 -0.49 -5.11
C ARG A 135 -2.87 -1.49 -5.69
N VAL A 136 -3.38 -2.66 -6.06
CA VAL A 136 -2.60 -3.72 -6.72
C VAL A 136 -3.16 -3.97 -8.12
N HIS A 137 -2.29 -3.94 -9.11
CA HIS A 137 -2.62 -4.18 -10.51
C HIS A 137 -1.90 -5.42 -11.01
N GLY A 138 -2.55 -6.14 -11.93
CA GLY A 138 -1.94 -7.32 -12.53
C GLY A 138 -2.82 -8.01 -13.55
N GLU A 139 -2.37 -9.19 -13.95
CA GLU A 139 -3.06 -10.09 -14.87
C GLU A 139 -3.69 -11.24 -14.08
N PRO A 140 -5.00 -11.47 -14.18
CA PRO A 140 -5.63 -12.66 -13.62
C PRO A 140 -5.00 -13.94 -14.15
N ILE A 141 -4.97 -14.97 -13.31
CA ILE A 141 -4.73 -16.33 -13.81
C ILE A 141 -5.85 -16.70 -14.79
N LYS A 142 -5.48 -17.37 -15.88
CA LYS A 142 -6.45 -17.96 -16.81
C LYS A 142 -7.03 -19.24 -16.22
#